data_AF-A0A812C4Q0-F1
#
_entry.id   AF-A0A812C4Q0-F1
#
_cell.length_a   1.000
_cell.length_b   1.000
_cell.length_c   1.000
_cell.angle_alpha   90.00
_cell.angle_beta   90.00
_cell.angle_gamma   90.00
#
_symmetry.space_group_name_H-M   'P 1'
#
loop_
_entity.id
_entity.type
_entity.pdbx_description
1 polymer ?
#
loop_
_entity_poly.entity_id
_entity_poly.type
_entity_poly.pdbx_seq_one_letter_code
_entity_poly.pdbx_strand_id
1 'polypeptide(L)'
;MTVIYRPGHDNPADYLSCHPIHLPPSDREQKVAEEYINYILSTSTPKAMTIEEVATETAKDKTLTAIIQALLTNKWYGIDDDVDKATFQTLHANRAELSLAHNDSIILKGRRIVLPKTLQSRAAQIAHTIQQQRFQRLHLPHRIQTQEDNTPVAPGQC
;
A
#
# COMPACT_ATOMS: atom_id res chain seq x y z
N MET A 1 -22.62 27.77 40.31
CA MET A 1 -21.20 27.75 39.90
C MET A 1 -21.04 28.73 38.75
N THR A 2 -20.21 29.75 38.90
CA THR A 2 -19.91 30.73 37.84
C THR A 2 -18.52 30.42 37.27
N VAL A 3 -18.46 30.14 35.97
CA VAL A 3 -17.19 29.94 35.26
C VAL A 3 -16.57 31.30 34.97
N ILE A 4 -15.35 31.54 35.46
CA ILE A 4 -14.60 32.79 35.25
C ILE A 4 -13.49 32.51 34.24
N TYR A 5 -13.50 33.23 33.12
CA TYR A 5 -12.45 33.14 32.11
C TYR A 5 -11.12 33.71 32.64
N ARG A 6 -10.00 33.02 32.36
CA ARG A 6 -8.64 33.49 32.60
C ARG A 6 -7.82 33.40 31.32
N PRO A 7 -7.01 34.42 30.97
CA PRO A 7 -6.09 34.37 29.84
C PRO A 7 -5.07 33.23 29.98
N GLY A 8 -4.63 32.66 28.85
CA GLY A 8 -3.77 31.47 28.81
C GLY A 8 -2.45 31.58 29.59
N HIS A 9 -1.83 32.76 29.60
CA HIS A 9 -0.58 33.02 30.33
C HIS A 9 -0.68 32.70 31.83
N ASP A 10 -1.82 33.00 32.45
CA ASP A 10 -2.06 32.82 33.88
C ASP A 10 -2.90 31.55 34.16
N ASN A 11 -3.22 30.78 33.12
CA ASN A 11 -4.01 29.58 33.22
C ASN A 11 -3.12 28.34 33.11
N PRO A 12 -2.74 27.69 34.24
CA PRO A 12 -1.93 26.49 34.19
C PRO A 12 -2.62 25.34 33.43
N ALA A 13 -3.97 25.36 33.31
CA ALA A 13 -4.69 24.38 32.52
C ALA A 13 -4.43 24.53 31.01
N ASP A 14 -4.14 25.73 30.51
CA ASP A 14 -3.87 25.99 29.09
C ASP A 14 -2.55 25.32 28.67
N TYR A 15 -1.52 25.46 29.51
CA TYR A 15 -0.27 24.73 29.32
C TYR A 15 -0.50 23.22 29.37
N LEU A 16 -1.21 22.71 30.38
CA LEU A 16 -1.46 21.26 30.51
C LEU A 16 -2.31 20.68 29.36
N SER A 17 -3.20 21.46 28.75
CA SER A 17 -3.99 21.01 27.60
C SER A 17 -3.20 21.02 26.28
N CYS A 18 -2.25 21.94 26.13
CA CYS A 18 -1.53 22.18 24.88
C CYS A 18 -0.10 21.61 24.89
N HIS A 19 0.42 21.18 26.04
CA HIS A 19 1.77 20.66 26.15
C HIS A 19 1.88 19.28 25.48
N PRO A 20 2.78 19.09 24.50
CA PRO A 20 3.00 17.78 23.91
C PRO A 20 3.53 16.83 24.98
N ILE A 21 2.70 15.87 25.39
CA ILE A 21 3.15 14.80 26.29
C ILE A 21 3.64 13.68 25.40
N HIS A 22 4.94 13.40 25.47
CA HIS A 22 5.54 12.24 24.80
C HIS A 22 5.23 10.98 25.61
N LEU A 23 3.99 10.51 25.52
CA LEU A 23 3.59 9.22 26.06
C LEU A 23 3.85 8.12 25.03
N PRO A 24 4.26 6.92 25.48
CA PRO A 24 4.20 5.77 24.61
C PRO A 24 2.75 5.54 24.15
N PRO A 25 2.54 5.05 22.93
CA PRO A 25 1.21 4.74 22.43
C PRO A 25 0.53 3.71 23.35
N SER A 26 -0.77 3.89 23.55
CA SER A 26 -1.62 2.91 24.23
C SER A 26 -1.83 1.65 23.38
N ASP A 27 -2.21 0.54 24.02
CA ASP A 27 -2.56 -0.72 23.32
C ASP A 27 -3.60 -0.51 22.21
N ARG A 28 -4.56 0.39 22.45
CA ARG A 28 -5.60 0.74 21.48
C ARG A 28 -5.01 1.45 20.27
N GLU A 29 -4.13 2.43 20.49
CA GLU A 29 -3.48 3.17 19.40
C GLU A 29 -2.58 2.26 18.58
N GLN A 30 -1.84 1.37 19.23
CA GLN A 30 -1.00 0.39 18.54
C GLN A 30 -1.85 -0.57 17.69
N LYS A 31 -2.94 -1.12 18.24
CA LYS A 31 -3.86 -1.99 17.50
C LYS A 31 -4.46 -1.29 16.28
N VAL A 32 -4.89 -0.04 16.44
CA VAL A 32 -5.43 0.76 15.33
C VAL A 32 -4.37 0.99 14.25
N ALA A 33 -3.12 1.24 14.63
CA ALA A 33 -2.02 1.39 13.68
C ALA A 33 -1.76 0.09 12.89
N GLU A 34 -1.72 -1.06 13.57
CA GLU A 34 -1.55 -2.38 12.95
C GLU A 34 -2.70 -2.73 11.99
N GLU A 35 -3.95 -2.52 12.40
CA GLU A 35 -5.13 -2.70 11.55
C GLU A 35 -5.09 -1.80 10.30
N TYR A 36 -4.65 -0.55 10.47
CA TYR A 36 -4.50 0.38 9.36
C TYR A 36 -3.41 -0.05 8.37
N ILE A 37 -2.28 -0.56 8.85
CA ILE A 37 -1.22 -1.13 8.02
C ILE A 37 -1.74 -2.33 7.21
N ASN A 38 -2.48 -3.23 7.84
CA ASN A 38 -3.10 -4.38 7.18
C ASN A 38 -4.14 -3.96 6.12
N TYR A 39 -4.92 -2.92 6.41
CA TYR A 39 -5.83 -2.31 5.45
C TYR A 39 -5.10 -1.74 4.23
N ILE A 40 -3.98 -1.04 4.44
CA ILE A 40 -3.16 -0.51 3.33
C ILE A 40 -2.61 -1.66 2.49
N LEU A 41 -2.08 -2.73 3.09
CA LEU A 41 -1.57 -3.88 2.37
C LEU A 41 -2.63 -4.49 1.44
N SER A 42 -3.81 -4.77 1.98
CA SER A 42 -4.91 -5.38 1.22
C SER A 42 -5.43 -4.48 0.09
N THR A 43 -5.48 -3.16 0.32
CA THR A 43 -6.04 -2.21 -0.65
C THR A 43 -5.02 -1.77 -1.71
N SER A 44 -3.73 -1.76 -1.36
CA SER A 44 -2.67 -1.24 -2.23
C SER A 44 -2.02 -2.31 -3.10
N THR A 45 -2.20 -3.59 -2.75
CA THR A 45 -1.70 -4.71 -3.58
C THR A 45 -2.51 -4.77 -4.87
N PRO A 46 -1.88 -4.66 -6.05
CA PRO A 46 -2.59 -4.80 -7.31
C PRO A 46 -3.22 -6.19 -7.43
N LYS A 47 -4.46 -6.29 -7.94
CA LYS A 47 -5.15 -7.59 -8.13
C LYS A 47 -4.37 -8.63 -8.94
N ALA A 48 -3.39 -8.20 -9.72
CA ALA A 48 -2.57 -9.05 -10.58
C ALA A 48 -1.29 -9.58 -9.89
N MET A 49 -1.09 -9.27 -8.61
CA MET A 49 0.08 -9.65 -7.81
C MET A 49 -0.39 -10.06 -6.41
N THR A 50 0.36 -10.92 -5.72
CA THR A 50 0.02 -11.32 -4.34
C THR A 50 0.99 -10.69 -3.35
N ILE A 51 0.57 -10.62 -2.07
CA ILE A 51 1.39 -10.07 -0.99
C ILE A 51 2.63 -10.94 -0.78
N GLU A 52 2.50 -12.26 -0.89
CA GLU A 52 3.57 -13.24 -0.76
C GLU A 52 4.60 -13.11 -1.89
N GLU A 53 4.14 -12.85 -3.11
CA GLU A 53 5.03 -12.57 -4.25
C GLU A 53 5.87 -11.31 -3.98
N VAL A 54 5.25 -10.24 -3.47
CA VAL A 54 5.98 -9.02 -3.09
C VAL A 54 6.99 -9.31 -1.97
N ALA A 55 6.61 -10.05 -0.94
CA ALA A 55 7.49 -10.39 0.17
C ALA A 55 8.72 -11.21 -0.28
N THR A 56 8.48 -12.23 -1.11
CA THR A 56 9.56 -13.10 -1.64
C THR A 56 10.53 -12.36 -2.55
N GLU A 57 10.04 -11.46 -3.40
CA GLU A 57 10.89 -10.63 -4.25
C GLU A 57 11.60 -9.52 -3.45
N THR A 58 10.98 -8.99 -2.40
CA THR A 58 11.61 -8.00 -1.51
C THR A 58 12.81 -8.62 -0.77
N ALA A 59 12.70 -9.88 -0.34
CA ALA A 59 13.80 -10.60 0.28
C ALA A 59 15.01 -10.84 -0.66
N LYS A 60 14.78 -10.84 -1.99
CA LYS A 60 15.84 -10.92 -3.00
C LYS A 60 16.45 -9.56 -3.31
N ASP A 61 15.71 -8.47 -3.09
CA ASP A 61 16.17 -7.12 -3.32
C ASP A 61 17.07 -6.64 -2.17
N LYS A 62 18.37 -6.60 -2.44
CA LYS A 62 19.39 -6.17 -1.48
C LYS A 62 19.14 -4.75 -0.95
N THR A 63 18.57 -3.87 -1.78
CA THR A 63 18.32 -2.48 -1.40
C THR A 63 17.21 -2.37 -0.37
N LEU A 64 16.08 -3.04 -0.64
CA LEU A 64 14.93 -3.04 0.27
C LEU A 64 15.25 -3.82 1.54
N THR A 65 15.98 -4.93 1.44
CA THR A 65 16.45 -5.69 2.61
C THR A 65 17.36 -4.84 3.51
N ALA A 66 18.28 -4.05 2.93
CA ALA A 66 19.11 -3.12 3.69
C ALA A 66 18.27 -2.03 4.39
N ILE A 67 17.20 -1.56 3.75
CA ILE A 67 16.29 -0.56 4.34
C ILE A 67 15.48 -1.17 5.49
N ILE A 68 14.99 -2.40 5.35
CA ILE A 68 14.30 -3.13 6.44
C ILE A 68 15.24 -3.25 7.65
N GLN A 69 16.49 -3.66 7.43
CA GLN A 69 17.48 -3.75 8.50
C GLN A 69 17.77 -2.38 9.13
N ALA A 70 17.86 -1.33 8.32
CA ALA A 70 18.07 0.03 8.81
C ALA A 70 16.89 0.54 9.65
N LEU A 71 15.65 0.17 9.29
CA LEU A 71 14.44 0.49 10.07
C LEU A 71 14.41 -0.25 11.41
N LEU A 72 14.74 -1.54 11.43
CA LEU A 72 14.73 -2.36 12.65
C LEU A 72 15.85 -2.00 13.62
N THR A 73 17.06 -1.74 13.10
CA THR A 73 18.24 -1.44 13.93
C THR A 73 18.45 0.06 14.16
N ASN A 74 17.69 0.90 13.47
CA ASN A 74 17.86 2.35 13.39
C ASN A 74 19.28 2.79 12.92
N LYS A 75 19.96 1.95 12.13
CA LYS A 75 21.31 2.21 11.60
C LYS A 75 21.24 2.40 10.08
N TRP A 76 21.44 3.63 9.63
CA TRP A 76 21.33 4.04 8.22
C TRP A 76 22.69 4.22 7.52
N TYR A 77 23.77 3.74 8.15
CA TYR A 77 25.16 3.89 7.70
C TYR A 77 25.83 2.53 7.52
N GLY A 78 26.93 2.47 6.76
CA GLY A 78 27.64 1.22 6.46
C GLY A 78 26.97 0.39 5.36
N ILE A 79 26.54 1.07 4.30
CA ILE A 79 25.82 0.45 3.17
C ILE A 79 26.84 -0.29 2.28
N ASP A 80 26.51 -1.52 1.90
CA ASP A 80 27.28 -2.31 0.93
C ASP A 80 27.29 -1.66 -0.47
N ASP A 81 28.34 -1.88 -1.24
CA ASP A 81 28.52 -1.24 -2.57
C ASP A 81 27.54 -1.77 -3.62
N ASP A 82 26.98 -2.96 -3.41
CA ASP A 82 25.98 -3.58 -4.31
C ASP A 82 24.55 -3.02 -4.11
N VAL A 83 24.36 -2.11 -3.16
CA VAL A 83 23.08 -1.43 -2.92
C VAL A 83 22.98 -0.19 -3.81
N ASP A 84 21.83 -0.03 -4.46
CA ASP A 84 21.44 1.22 -5.11
C ASP A 84 21.35 2.38 -4.11
N LYS A 85 22.44 3.17 -4.07
CA LYS A 85 22.62 4.30 -3.16
C LYS A 85 21.57 5.40 -3.37
N ALA A 86 21.09 5.61 -4.60
CA ALA A 86 20.12 6.67 -4.88
C ALA A 86 18.73 6.33 -4.30
N THR A 87 18.28 5.09 -4.51
CA THR A 87 17.02 4.59 -3.94
C THR A 87 17.10 4.56 -2.40
N PHE A 88 18.22 4.09 -1.85
CA PHE A 88 18.44 4.07 -0.41
C PHE A 88 18.38 5.47 0.22
N GLN A 89 19.09 6.45 -0.36
CA GLN A 89 19.08 7.83 0.13
C GLN A 89 17.69 8.47 0.07
N THR A 90 16.93 8.22 -1.00
CA THR A 90 15.57 8.73 -1.16
C THR A 90 14.63 8.18 -0.07
N LEU A 91 14.76 6.90 0.26
CA LEU A 91 13.97 6.27 1.30
C LEU A 91 14.44 6.69 2.70
N HIS A 92 15.73 6.85 2.91
CA HIS A 92 16.29 7.40 4.16
C HIS A 92 15.81 8.84 4.46
N ALA A 93 15.73 9.70 3.43
CA ALA A 93 15.22 11.06 3.58
C ALA A 93 13.75 11.08 4.05
N ASN A 94 12.96 10.08 3.64
CA ASN A 94 11.56 9.94 4.00
C ASN A 94 11.32 8.86 5.06
N ARG A 95 12.34 8.51 5.87
CA ARG A 95 12.26 7.40 6.83
C ARG A 95 11.10 7.50 7.83
N ALA A 96 10.68 8.71 8.17
CA ALA A 96 9.55 8.96 9.06
C ALA A 96 8.19 8.54 8.48
N GLU A 97 8.09 8.36 7.16
CA GLU A 97 6.89 7.91 6.47
C GLU A 97 6.93 6.40 6.14
N LEU A 98 8.02 5.72 6.50
CA LEU A 98 8.19 4.30 6.23
C LEU A 98 7.57 3.48 7.36
N SER A 99 6.89 2.41 6.98
CA SER A 99 6.36 1.44 7.93
C SER A 99 6.63 0.04 7.39
N LEU A 100 6.91 -0.87 8.31
CA LEU A 100 7.06 -2.28 7.99
C LEU A 100 5.72 -2.98 8.14
N ALA A 101 5.46 -3.91 7.24
CA ALA A 101 4.21 -4.64 7.18
C ALA A 101 4.48 -6.11 6.83
N HIS A 102 3.51 -6.98 7.16
CA HIS A 102 3.59 -8.42 6.90
C HIS A 102 4.90 -9.05 7.44
N ASN A 103 5.07 -9.09 8.76
CA ASN A 103 6.25 -9.65 9.44
C ASN A 103 7.58 -9.05 8.92
N ASP A 104 7.63 -7.72 8.81
CA ASP A 104 8.82 -6.97 8.36
C ASP A 104 9.33 -7.32 6.95
N SER A 105 8.51 -7.97 6.13
CA SER A 105 8.90 -8.36 4.77
C SER A 105 8.52 -7.35 3.70
N ILE A 106 7.60 -6.42 3.99
CA ILE A 106 7.10 -5.44 3.04
C ILE A 106 7.27 -4.03 3.60
N ILE A 107 7.79 -3.13 2.76
CA ILE A 107 7.93 -1.71 3.09
C ILE A 107 6.73 -0.95 2.53
N LEU A 108 6.09 -0.18 3.40
CA LEU A 108 5.08 0.81 3.05
C LEU A 108 5.68 2.21 3.12
N LYS A 109 5.32 3.06 2.15
CA LYS A 109 5.52 4.51 2.21
C LYS A 109 4.16 5.18 2.21
N GLY A 110 3.72 5.64 3.38
CA GLY A 110 2.36 6.13 3.58
C GLY A 110 1.31 5.11 3.12
N ARG A 111 0.58 5.41 2.03
CA ARG A 111 -0.50 4.56 1.48
C ARG A 111 -0.10 3.71 0.26
N ARG A 112 1.21 3.53 0.04
CA ARG A 112 1.73 2.80 -1.13
C ARG A 112 2.73 1.74 -0.70
N ILE A 113 2.74 0.62 -1.43
CA ILE A 113 3.75 -0.42 -1.28
C ILE A 113 4.98 0.00 -2.09
N VAL A 114 6.17 -0.11 -1.49
CA VAL A 114 7.44 0.02 -2.22
C VAL A 114 7.71 -1.30 -2.92
N LEU A 115 7.59 -1.32 -4.25
CA LEU A 115 7.77 -2.55 -5.04
C LEU A 115 9.27 -2.82 -5.31
N PRO A 116 9.74 -4.08 -5.17
CA PRO A 116 11.08 -4.47 -5.57
C PRO A 116 11.28 -4.30 -7.08
N LYS A 117 12.52 -4.03 -7.50
CA LYS A 117 12.84 -3.70 -8.91
C LYS A 117 12.35 -4.75 -9.90
N THR A 118 12.45 -6.02 -9.54
CA THR A 118 12.00 -7.15 -10.38
C THR A 118 10.50 -7.06 -10.71
N LEU A 119 9.68 -6.66 -9.73
CA LEU A 119 8.24 -6.55 -9.86
C LEU A 119 7.78 -5.25 -10.53
N GLN A 120 8.58 -4.19 -10.51
CA GLN A 120 8.23 -2.91 -11.14
C GLN A 120 8.01 -3.06 -12.66
N SER A 121 8.88 -3.81 -13.36
CA SER A 121 8.75 -4.07 -14.80
C SER A 121 7.46 -4.80 -15.14
N ARG A 122 7.11 -5.83 -14.35
CA ARG A 122 5.86 -6.58 -14.52
C ARG A 122 4.64 -5.70 -14.21
N ALA A 123 4.68 -4.90 -13.15
CA ALA A 123 3.60 -3.98 -12.83
C ALA A 123 3.36 -2.97 -13.96
N ALA A 124 4.41 -2.44 -14.58
CA ALA A 124 4.32 -1.56 -15.74
C ALA A 124 3.69 -2.26 -16.96
N GLN A 125 4.10 -3.50 -17.24
CA GLN A 125 3.51 -4.31 -18.32
C GLN A 125 2.01 -4.56 -18.10
N ILE A 126 1.62 -4.93 -16.87
CA ILE A 126 0.22 -5.14 -16.49
C ILE A 126 -0.58 -3.84 -16.67
N ALA A 127 -0.04 -2.70 -16.23
CA ALA A 127 -0.71 -1.41 -16.42
C ALA A 127 -0.96 -1.11 -17.90
N HIS A 128 0.04 -1.38 -18.76
CA HIS A 128 -0.09 -1.17 -20.19
C HIS A 128 -1.15 -2.09 -20.82
N THR A 129 -1.13 -3.40 -20.50
CA THR A 129 -2.10 -4.35 -21.05
C THR A 129 -3.53 -4.06 -20.59
N ILE A 130 -3.72 -3.69 -19.32
CA ILE A 130 -5.03 -3.29 -18.78
C ILE A 130 -5.56 -2.07 -19.54
N GLN A 131 -4.73 -1.06 -19.80
CA GLN A 131 -5.14 0.12 -20.57
C GLN A 131 -5.55 -0.24 -21.99
N GLN A 132 -4.77 -1.08 -22.68
CA GLN A 132 -5.10 -1.55 -24.03
C GLN A 132 -6.43 -2.34 -24.06
N GLN A 133 -6.64 -3.26 -23.12
CA GLN A 133 -7.87 -4.04 -23.02
C GLN A 133 -9.09 -3.17 -22.69
N ARG A 134 -8.92 -2.18 -21.79
CA ARG A 134 -9.97 -1.21 -21.46
C ARG A 134 -10.37 -0.39 -22.68
N PHE A 135 -9.41 0.03 -23.49
CA PHE A 135 -9.68 0.72 -24.75
C PHE A 135 -10.45 -0.18 -25.73
N GLN A 136 -10.01 -1.43 -25.94
CA GLN A 136 -10.70 -2.37 -26.84
C GLN A 136 -12.15 -2.67 -26.38
N ARG A 137 -12.40 -2.81 -25.08
CA ARG A 137 -13.75 -3.02 -24.55
C ARG A 137 -14.70 -1.84 -24.77
N LEU A 138 -14.20 -0.62 -24.77
CA LEU A 138 -15.02 0.59 -25.01
C LEU A 138 -15.37 0.77 -26.50
N HIS A 139 -14.61 0.14 -27.40
CA HIS A 139 -14.73 0.32 -28.84
C HIS A 139 -15.28 -0.91 -29.60
N LEU A 140 -15.61 -2.02 -28.94
CA LEU A 140 -16.34 -3.14 -29.57
C LEU A 140 -17.87 -3.00 -29.39
N PRO A 141 -18.67 -2.95 -30.48
CA PRO A 141 -20.13 -3.02 -30.38
C PRO A 141 -20.56 -4.39 -29.84
N HIS A 142 -21.48 -4.38 -28.87
CA HIS A 142 -22.04 -5.59 -28.27
C HIS A 142 -22.77 -6.40 -29.35
N ARG A 143 -22.19 -7.52 -29.79
CA ARG A 143 -22.88 -8.50 -30.64
C ARG A 143 -23.82 -9.30 -29.75
N ILE A 144 -25.08 -8.86 -29.70
CA ILE A 144 -26.19 -9.66 -29.16
C ILE A 144 -26.31 -10.89 -30.06
N GLN A 145 -26.05 -12.08 -29.53
CA GLN A 145 -26.46 -13.32 -30.19
C GLN A 145 -27.94 -13.52 -29.88
N THR A 146 -28.82 -13.10 -30.79
CA THR A 146 -30.20 -13.59 -30.83
C THR A 146 -30.17 -15.04 -31.25
N GLN A 147 -30.51 -15.92 -30.32
CA GLN A 147 -30.73 -17.34 -30.53
C GLN A 147 -32.05 -17.47 -31.30
N GLU A 148 -31.97 -17.69 -32.61
CA GLU A 148 -33.16 -17.94 -33.44
C GLU A 148 -33.76 -19.31 -33.11
N ASP A 149 -35.03 -19.22 -32.75
CA ASP A 149 -36.01 -20.26 -32.47
C ASP A 149 -36.12 -21.24 -33.64
N ASN A 150 -35.80 -22.51 -33.39
CA ASN A 150 -35.93 -23.60 -34.36
C ASN A 150 -36.89 -24.64 -33.78
N THR A 151 -38.19 -24.35 -33.89
CA THR A 151 -39.26 -25.31 -33.67
C THR A 151 -39.50 -26.10 -34.97
N PRO A 152 -39.44 -27.44 -34.97
CA PRO A 152 -39.75 -28.22 -36.16
C PRO A 152 -41.27 -28.38 -36.31
N VAL A 153 -41.81 -27.80 -37.37
CA VAL A 153 -43.19 -28.05 -37.85
C VAL A 153 -43.24 -29.47 -38.45
N ALA A 154 -44.07 -30.33 -37.85
CA ALA A 154 -44.31 -31.68 -38.33
C ALA A 154 -45.21 -31.68 -39.60
N PRO A 155 -44.91 -32.48 -40.63
CA PRO A 155 -45.77 -32.64 -41.79
C PRO A 155 -46.85 -33.71 -41.52
N GLY A 156 -48.12 -33.33 -41.66
CA GLY A 156 -49.25 -34.27 -41.70
C GLY A 156 -49.57 -34.74 -43.11
N GLN A 157 -49.55 -36.06 -43.32
CA GLN A 157 -50.26 -36.88 -44.34
C GLN A 157 -50.26 -38.32 -43.74
N CYS A 158 -51.33 -39.10 -43.55
CA CYS A 158 -52.67 -39.22 -44.15
C CYS A 158 -53.71 -39.57 -43.06
#